data_AF-V5TQL6-F1
#
_entry.id   AF-V5TQL6-F1
#
_cell.length_a   1.000
_cell.length_b   1.000
_cell.length_c   1.000
_cell.angle_alpha   90.00
_cell.angle_beta   90.00
_cell.angle_gamma   90.00
#
_symmetry.space_group_name_H-M   'P 1'
#
loop_
_entity.id
_entity.type
_entity.pdbx_description
1 polymer ?
#
loop_
_entity_poly.entity_id
_entity_poly.type
_entity_poly.pdbx_seq_one_letter_code
_entity_poly.pdbx_strand_id
1 'polypeptide(L)'
;MSVDRDRLEVILSEFPRQELSKIADEKEVKVEGRSVEDYVEAIKQATWTTEQTQNLVGRLQRVSQESESMGFYICVIEDHPDLGEFAELLEKMNPAKFNDNGEPIESGYDIDYVNNSELSYREWKVSEKNTFERITGQVKTYDDISMVSVDINTEKERVYINTKNYLKAKSVRGFLKEEGFELGEIGHKRKMPEDAKESVKSFVNELEQELEEVEDE
;
A
#
# COMPACT_ATOMS: atom_id res chain seq x y z
N MET A 1 -35.35 -2.27 -13.70
CA MET A 1 -35.16 -1.17 -12.72
C MET A 1 -33.78 -0.59 -12.96
N SER A 2 -33.64 0.71 -13.21
CA SER A 2 -32.35 1.35 -13.40
C SER A 2 -31.61 1.44 -12.07
N VAL A 3 -30.33 1.10 -12.06
CA VAL A 3 -29.46 1.27 -10.90
C VAL A 3 -29.30 2.76 -10.62
N ASP A 4 -29.30 3.14 -9.34
CA ASP A 4 -29.01 4.49 -8.89
C ASP A 4 -27.58 4.88 -9.30
N ARG A 5 -27.45 5.90 -10.14
CA ARG A 5 -26.16 6.32 -10.71
C ARG A 5 -25.22 6.85 -9.63
N ASP A 6 -25.77 7.50 -8.61
CA ASP A 6 -24.99 8.03 -7.48
C ASP A 6 -24.39 6.88 -6.67
N ARG A 7 -25.15 5.79 -6.50
CA ARG A 7 -24.66 4.57 -5.86
C ARG A 7 -23.54 3.90 -6.66
N LEU A 8 -23.64 3.89 -7.99
CA LEU A 8 -22.65 3.27 -8.86
C LEU A 8 -21.33 4.05 -8.85
N GLU A 9 -21.42 5.38 -8.90
CA GLU A 9 -20.27 6.28 -8.78
C GLU A 9 -19.47 6.00 -7.51
N VAL A 10 -20.15 5.92 -6.36
CA VAL A 10 -19.49 5.59 -5.09
C VAL A 10 -18.82 4.21 -5.11
N ILE A 11 -19.42 3.20 -5.75
CA ILE A 11 -18.79 1.87 -5.85
C ILE A 11 -17.53 1.91 -6.72
N LEU A 12 -17.60 2.61 -7.84
CA LEU A 12 -16.50 2.68 -8.81
C LEU A 12 -15.32 3.47 -8.26
N SER A 13 -15.55 4.54 -7.51
CA SER A 13 -14.48 5.36 -6.91
C SER A 13 -13.59 4.61 -5.92
N GLU A 14 -14.05 3.48 -5.38
CA GLU A 14 -13.28 2.63 -4.47
C GLU A 14 -12.32 1.67 -5.20
N PHE A 15 -12.47 1.48 -6.52
CA PHE A 15 -11.59 0.61 -7.28
C PHE A 15 -10.25 1.30 -7.60
N PRO A 16 -9.13 0.57 -7.52
CA PRO A 16 -7.88 1.06 -8.10
C PRO A 16 -8.04 1.22 -9.61
N ARG A 17 -7.35 2.21 -10.18
CA ARG A 17 -7.43 2.54 -11.61
C ARG A 17 -7.26 1.33 -12.54
N GLN A 18 -6.39 0.39 -12.20
CA GLN A 18 -6.17 -0.83 -13.00
C GLN A 18 -7.44 -1.67 -13.12
N GLU A 19 -8.21 -1.80 -12.03
CA GLU A 19 -9.49 -2.51 -12.05
C GLU A 19 -10.56 -1.70 -12.76
N LEU A 20 -10.56 -0.36 -12.63
CA LEU A 20 -11.44 0.50 -13.42
C LEU A 20 -11.19 0.36 -14.92
N SER A 21 -9.93 0.21 -15.34
CA SER A 21 -9.61 -0.04 -16.75
C SER A 21 -10.22 -1.35 -17.24
N LYS A 22 -10.08 -2.44 -16.48
CA LYS A 22 -10.69 -3.73 -16.82
C LYS A 22 -12.22 -3.63 -16.90
N ILE A 23 -12.83 -2.92 -15.95
CA ILE A 23 -14.29 -2.70 -15.95
C ILE A 23 -14.73 -1.88 -17.17
N ALA A 24 -13.97 -0.85 -17.56
CA ALA A 24 -14.23 -0.06 -18.76
C ALA A 24 -14.16 -0.92 -20.02
N ASP A 25 -13.14 -1.78 -20.14
CA ASP A 25 -12.97 -2.69 -21.26
C ASP A 25 -14.12 -3.72 -21.32
N GLU A 26 -14.50 -4.32 -20.20
CA GLU A 26 -15.65 -5.25 -20.08
C GLU A 26 -16.99 -4.60 -20.47
N LYS A 27 -17.11 -3.28 -20.26
CA LYS A 27 -18.28 -2.49 -20.63
C LYS A 27 -18.17 -1.85 -22.01
N GLU A 28 -17.06 -2.09 -22.71
CA GLU A 28 -16.75 -1.49 -24.01
C GLU A 28 -16.83 0.05 -23.99
N VAL A 29 -16.45 0.65 -22.86
CA VAL A 29 -16.47 2.10 -22.63
C VAL A 29 -15.11 2.68 -22.94
N LYS A 30 -15.07 3.65 -23.86
CA LYS A 30 -13.86 4.44 -24.11
C LYS A 30 -13.69 5.52 -23.04
N VAL A 31 -12.50 5.61 -22.47
CA VAL A 31 -12.11 6.64 -21.51
C VAL A 31 -11.06 7.53 -22.16
N GLU A 32 -11.34 8.83 -22.25
CA GLU A 32 -10.43 9.80 -22.90
C GLU A 32 -9.31 10.27 -21.96
N GLY A 33 -9.53 10.18 -20.65
CA GLY A 33 -8.61 10.63 -19.62
C GLY A 33 -7.79 9.52 -18.96
N ARG A 34 -7.03 9.91 -17.93
CA ARG A 34 -6.12 9.02 -17.19
C ARG A 34 -6.35 9.05 -15.67
N SER A 35 -7.22 9.92 -15.17
CA SER A 35 -7.53 10.01 -13.74
C SER A 35 -8.55 8.96 -13.32
N VAL A 36 -8.67 8.67 -12.03
CA VAL A 36 -9.69 7.73 -11.52
C VAL A 36 -11.08 8.27 -11.83
N GLU A 37 -11.27 9.57 -11.68
CA GLU A 37 -12.49 10.30 -11.95
C GLU A 37 -12.92 10.15 -13.41
N ASP A 38 -11.99 10.25 -14.37
CA ASP A 38 -12.29 10.06 -15.80
C ASP A 38 -12.87 8.67 -16.08
N TYR A 39 -12.31 7.63 -15.45
CA TYR A 39 -12.81 6.26 -15.59
C TYR A 39 -14.18 6.10 -14.93
N VAL A 40 -14.36 6.62 -13.71
CA VAL A 40 -15.64 6.54 -12.98
C VAL A 40 -16.75 7.22 -13.79
N GLU A 41 -16.50 8.43 -14.29
CA GLU A 41 -17.44 9.19 -15.12
C GLU A 41 -17.79 8.44 -16.39
N ALA A 42 -16.83 7.86 -17.09
CA ALA A 42 -17.10 7.13 -18.32
C ALA A 42 -17.92 5.84 -18.05
N ILE A 43 -17.51 5.05 -17.05
CA ILE A 43 -18.11 3.76 -16.73
C ILE A 43 -19.54 3.91 -16.19
N LYS A 44 -19.83 4.97 -15.41
CA LYS A 44 -21.17 5.20 -14.85
C LYS A 44 -22.22 5.56 -15.89
N GLN A 45 -21.81 6.05 -17.08
CA GLN A 45 -22.73 6.32 -18.18
C GLN A 45 -23.20 5.04 -18.90
N ALA A 46 -22.53 3.90 -18.69
CA ALA A 46 -22.93 2.63 -19.28
C ALA A 46 -24.23 2.09 -18.68
N THR A 47 -24.83 1.10 -19.33
CA THR A 47 -26.01 0.40 -18.78
C THR A 47 -25.59 -0.64 -17.75
N TRP A 48 -26.25 -0.63 -16.59
CA TRP A 48 -25.99 -1.53 -15.47
C TRP A 48 -27.25 -2.26 -15.03
N THR A 49 -27.15 -3.57 -14.89
CA THR A 49 -28.16 -4.39 -14.22
C THR A 49 -27.86 -4.50 -12.73
N THR A 50 -28.89 -4.79 -11.93
CA THR A 50 -28.73 -5.00 -10.47
C THR A 50 -27.70 -6.10 -10.16
N GLU A 51 -27.71 -7.19 -10.94
CA GLU A 51 -26.76 -8.30 -10.80
C GLU A 51 -25.32 -7.86 -11.10
N GLN A 52 -25.10 -7.09 -12.16
CA GLN A 52 -23.79 -6.54 -12.49
C GLN A 52 -23.27 -5.61 -11.38
N THR A 53 -24.14 -4.80 -10.78
CA THR A 53 -23.77 -3.95 -9.64
C THR A 53 -23.46 -4.78 -8.39
N GLN A 54 -24.16 -5.88 -8.13
CA GLN A 54 -23.80 -6.81 -7.05
C GLN A 54 -22.47 -7.51 -7.31
N ASN A 55 -22.19 -7.90 -8.55
CA ASN A 55 -20.91 -8.47 -8.95
C ASN A 55 -19.76 -7.48 -8.78
N LEU A 56 -19.97 -6.18 -9.03
CA LEU A 56 -18.99 -5.14 -8.69
C LEU A 56 -18.70 -5.11 -7.19
N VAL A 57 -19.72 -5.19 -6.33
CA VAL A 57 -19.50 -5.21 -4.87
C VAL A 57 -18.68 -6.45 -4.46
N GLY A 58 -19.01 -7.64 -4.99
CA GLY A 58 -18.24 -8.85 -4.72
C GLY A 58 -16.81 -8.81 -5.30
N ARG A 59 -16.62 -8.14 -6.44
CA ARG A 59 -15.28 -7.88 -7.01
C ARG A 59 -14.50 -6.90 -6.15
N LEU A 60 -15.13 -5.84 -5.64
CA LEU A 60 -14.50 -4.87 -4.75
C LEU A 60 -14.02 -5.55 -3.45
N GLN A 61 -14.83 -6.45 -2.88
CA GLN A 61 -14.43 -7.25 -1.73
C GLN A 61 -13.23 -8.15 -2.03
N ARG A 62 -13.20 -8.80 -3.21
CA ARG A 62 -12.05 -9.61 -3.65
C ARG A 62 -10.81 -8.77 -3.92
N VAL A 63 -10.94 -7.63 -4.60
CA VAL A 63 -9.83 -6.70 -4.83
C VAL A 63 -9.28 -6.18 -3.50
N SER A 64 -10.15 -5.89 -2.54
CA SER A 64 -9.77 -5.52 -1.17
C SER A 64 -9.00 -6.66 -0.47
N GLN A 65 -9.45 -7.91 -0.60
CA GLN A 65 -8.77 -9.10 -0.06
C GLN A 65 -7.47 -9.48 -0.80
N GLU A 66 -7.41 -9.35 -2.13
CA GLU A 66 -6.22 -9.58 -2.96
C GLU A 66 -5.19 -8.46 -2.80
N SER A 67 -5.62 -7.28 -2.32
CA SER A 67 -4.74 -6.21 -1.85
C SER A 67 -4.22 -6.41 -0.43
N GLU A 68 -4.55 -7.53 0.24
CA GLU A 68 -3.80 -8.01 1.43
C GLU A 68 -2.50 -8.70 1.01
N SER A 69 -1.54 -7.90 0.55
CA SER A 69 -0.17 -8.38 0.33
C SER A 69 0.64 -8.37 1.64
N MET A 70 1.25 -9.52 1.95
CA MET A 70 2.23 -9.72 3.04
C MET A 70 3.55 -8.96 2.76
N GLY A 71 3.59 -7.65 2.96
CA GLY A 71 4.75 -6.82 2.63
C GLY A 71 5.65 -6.51 3.83
N PHE A 72 6.53 -7.45 4.20
CA PHE A 72 7.70 -7.10 5.01
C PHE A 72 8.81 -6.67 4.05
N TYR A 73 9.05 -5.37 3.94
CA TYR A 73 10.18 -4.82 3.19
C TYR A 73 11.43 -4.86 4.06
N ILE A 74 12.60 -5.03 3.45
CA ILE A 74 13.89 -5.11 4.16
C ILE A 74 14.88 -4.14 3.53
N CYS A 75 15.63 -3.40 4.35
CA CYS A 75 16.86 -2.73 3.94
C CYS A 75 18.06 -3.37 4.66
N VAL A 76 19.21 -3.41 3.98
CA VAL A 76 20.50 -3.74 4.59
C VAL A 76 21.09 -2.48 5.21
N ILE A 77 21.62 -2.58 6.42
CA ILE A 77 22.35 -1.51 7.10
C ILE A 77 23.81 -1.61 6.66
N GLU A 78 24.36 -0.53 6.09
CA GLU A 78 25.74 -0.47 5.59
C GLU A 78 26.70 0.12 6.63
N ASP A 79 26.20 0.99 7.52
CA ASP A 79 26.95 1.57 8.64
C ASP A 79 26.12 1.51 9.93
N HIS A 80 26.76 1.32 11.09
CA HIS A 80 26.10 1.09 12.38
C HIS A 80 25.65 2.41 13.02
N PRO A 81 24.34 2.73 13.00
CA PRO A 81 23.82 3.97 13.55
C PRO A 81 23.65 3.87 15.08
N ASP A 82 23.71 5.02 15.77
CA ASP A 82 23.34 5.09 17.19
C ASP A 82 21.81 5.08 17.32
N LEU A 83 21.27 3.93 17.70
CA LEU A 83 19.82 3.73 17.85
C LEU A 83 19.24 4.53 19.03
N GLY A 84 20.04 4.85 20.04
CA GLY A 84 19.61 5.64 21.19
C GLY A 84 19.39 7.09 20.81
N GLU A 85 20.37 7.70 20.12
CA GLU A 85 20.22 9.07 19.60
C GLU A 85 19.07 9.19 18.61
N PHE A 86 18.90 8.19 17.74
CA PHE A 86 17.81 8.18 16.77
C PHE A 86 16.43 8.01 17.43
N ALA A 87 16.31 7.17 18.46
CA ALA A 87 15.07 7.06 19.24
C ALA A 87 14.70 8.40 19.90
N GLU A 88 15.65 9.09 20.53
CA GLU A 88 15.40 10.42 21.10
C GLU A 88 14.97 11.45 20.06
N LEU A 89 15.51 11.37 18.84
CA LEU A 89 15.10 12.23 17.74
C LEU A 89 13.63 12.01 17.38
N LEU A 90 13.21 10.75 17.23
CA LEU A 90 11.81 10.41 16.91
C LEU A 90 10.84 10.95 17.96
N GLU A 91 11.17 10.81 19.25
CA GLU A 91 10.38 11.36 20.37
C GLU A 91 10.30 12.89 20.35
N LYS A 92 11.37 13.58 19.95
CA LYS A 92 11.43 15.05 19.88
C LYS A 92 10.72 15.61 18.64
N MET A 93 10.76 14.89 17.52
CA MET A 93 10.22 15.38 16.26
C MET A 93 8.70 15.47 16.26
N ASN A 94 8.01 14.37 16.56
CA ASN A 94 6.56 14.31 16.54
C ASN A 94 6.03 13.05 17.23
N PRO A 95 5.95 13.00 18.58
CA PRO A 95 5.47 11.82 19.29
C PRO A 95 3.96 11.62 19.06
N ALA A 96 3.55 10.38 18.82
CA ALA A 96 2.14 10.03 18.69
C ALA A 96 1.41 10.25 20.02
N LYS A 97 0.15 10.68 19.95
CA LYS A 97 -0.73 10.80 21.12
C LYS A 97 -1.86 9.80 21.00
N PHE A 98 -2.23 9.20 22.12
CA PHE A 98 -3.25 8.18 22.22
C PHE A 98 -4.39 8.62 23.14
N ASN A 99 -5.59 8.13 22.86
CA ASN A 99 -6.72 8.24 23.78
C ASN A 99 -6.64 7.18 24.90
N ASP A 100 -7.59 7.23 25.84
CA ASP A 100 -7.68 6.29 26.97
C ASP A 100 -7.92 4.82 26.53
N ASN A 101 -8.35 4.60 25.28
CA ASN A 101 -8.55 3.27 24.70
C ASN A 101 -7.30 2.76 23.95
N GLY A 102 -6.21 3.55 23.90
CA GLY A 102 -4.97 3.20 23.19
C GLY A 102 -5.02 3.43 21.68
N GLU A 103 -5.97 4.20 21.16
CA GLU A 103 -6.04 4.56 19.73
C GLU A 103 -5.34 5.91 19.49
N PRO A 104 -4.60 6.06 18.37
CA PRO A 104 -3.92 7.32 18.07
C PRO A 104 -4.92 8.41 17.73
N ILE A 105 -4.80 9.56 18.40
CA ILE A 105 -5.59 10.78 18.15
C ILE A 105 -4.82 11.83 17.35
N GLU A 106 -3.48 11.74 17.31
CA GLU A 106 -2.61 12.58 16.50
C GLU A 106 -1.59 11.72 15.77
N SER A 107 -1.22 12.13 14.55
CA SER A 107 -0.14 11.47 13.79
C SER A 107 1.20 11.67 14.49
N GLY A 108 2.06 10.66 14.50
CA GLY A 108 3.38 10.75 15.12
C GLY A 108 4.07 9.40 15.25
N TYR A 109 5.20 9.40 15.96
CA TYR A 109 6.01 8.22 16.23
C TYR A 109 5.71 7.64 17.61
N ASP A 110 5.66 6.32 17.67
CA ASP A 110 5.45 5.53 18.88
C ASP A 110 6.56 4.49 18.99
N ILE A 111 7.43 4.61 20.01
CA ILE A 111 8.56 3.71 20.19
C ILE A 111 8.12 2.55 21.08
N ASP A 112 8.13 1.35 20.51
CA ASP A 112 7.81 0.12 21.23
C ASP A 112 8.98 -0.34 22.09
N TYR A 113 10.19 -0.25 21.55
CA TYR A 113 11.39 -0.81 22.15
C TYR A 113 12.65 -0.16 21.60
N VAL A 114 13.61 0.14 22.48
CA VAL A 114 14.96 0.57 22.09
C VAL A 114 16.01 -0.05 23.00
N ASN A 115 17.09 -0.53 22.41
CA ASN A 115 18.34 -0.89 23.08
C ASN A 115 19.53 -0.56 22.15
N ASN A 116 20.73 -1.01 22.51
CA ASN A 116 21.95 -0.71 21.74
C ASN A 116 22.00 -1.34 20.33
N SER A 117 21.27 -2.42 20.07
CA SER A 117 21.28 -3.18 18.82
C SER A 117 19.94 -3.31 18.11
N GLU A 118 18.84 -2.94 18.76
CA GLU A 118 17.48 -3.04 18.25
C GLU A 118 16.64 -1.81 18.59
N LEU A 119 15.86 -1.34 17.61
CA LEU A 119 14.86 -0.30 17.76
C LEU A 119 13.59 -0.71 17.01
N SER A 120 12.45 -0.76 17.69
CA SER A 120 11.13 -0.96 17.10
C SER A 120 10.29 0.29 17.34
N TYR A 121 9.75 0.85 16.27
CA TYR A 121 8.83 1.98 16.36
C TYR A 121 7.72 1.90 15.31
N ARG A 122 6.65 2.66 15.53
CA ARG A 122 5.53 2.83 14.61
C ARG A 122 5.41 4.28 14.22
N GLU A 123 5.17 4.50 12.93
CA GLU A 123 4.70 5.78 12.41
C GLU A 123 3.18 5.69 12.25
N TRP A 124 2.45 6.47 13.04
CA TRP A 124 1.01 6.62 12.99
C TRP A 124 0.62 7.81 12.13
N LYS A 125 -0.38 7.60 11.27
CA LYS A 125 -0.99 8.66 10.47
C LYS A 125 -2.50 8.63 10.67
N VAL A 126 -3.00 9.68 11.29
CA VAL A 126 -4.42 9.99 11.43
C VAL A 126 -4.78 11.00 10.34
N SER A 127 -5.74 10.64 9.49
CA SER A 127 -6.22 11.51 8.42
C SER A 127 -7.73 11.53 8.38
N GLU A 128 -8.30 12.73 8.33
CA GLU A 128 -9.73 12.91 8.18
C GLU A 128 -10.16 12.45 6.77
N LYS A 129 -11.08 11.49 6.71
CA LYS A 129 -11.70 11.01 5.48
C LYS A 129 -13.20 11.18 5.53
N ASN A 130 -13.80 11.30 4.35
CA ASN A 130 -15.25 11.36 4.19
C ASN A 130 -15.73 10.06 3.57
N THR A 131 -16.73 9.42 4.15
CA THR A 131 -17.45 8.29 3.58
C THR A 131 -18.93 8.62 3.44
N PHE A 132 -19.58 8.05 2.43
CA PHE A 132 -21.01 8.21 2.23
C PHE A 132 -21.78 7.06 2.88
N GLU A 133 -22.50 7.35 3.96
CA GLU A 133 -23.35 6.35 4.61
C GLU A 133 -24.64 6.15 3.81
N ARG A 134 -24.72 5.02 3.10
CA ARG A 134 -25.85 4.69 2.20
C ARG A 134 -27.20 4.51 2.89
N ILE A 135 -27.21 4.28 4.20
CA ILE A 135 -28.45 4.08 4.98
C ILE A 135 -29.07 5.43 5.36
N THR A 136 -28.23 6.43 5.62
CA THR A 136 -28.65 7.75 6.12
C THR A 136 -28.61 8.83 5.04
N GLY A 137 -27.92 8.57 3.92
CA GLY A 137 -27.75 9.53 2.82
C GLY A 137 -26.84 10.69 3.17
N GLN A 138 -26.00 10.55 4.20
CA GLN A 138 -25.14 11.62 4.71
C GLN A 138 -23.66 11.32 4.46
N VAL A 139 -22.90 12.39 4.22
CA VAL A 139 -21.43 12.34 4.25
C VAL A 139 -21.01 12.34 5.71
N LYS A 140 -20.36 11.27 6.12
CA LYS A 140 -19.79 11.14 7.45
C LYS A 140 -18.28 11.32 7.35
N THR A 141 -17.81 12.27 8.13
CA THR A 141 -16.40 12.46 8.39
C THR A 141 -15.96 11.45 9.45
N TYR A 142 -14.87 10.74 9.18
CA TYR A 142 -14.28 9.77 10.08
C TYR A 142 -12.76 9.84 9.98
N ASP A 143 -12.09 9.51 11.08
CA ASP A 143 -10.64 9.42 11.09
C ASP A 143 -10.21 8.08 10.48
N ASP A 144 -9.46 8.14 9.38
CA ASP A 144 -8.73 7.00 8.83
C ASP A 144 -7.36 6.93 9.49
N ILE A 145 -7.14 5.86 10.24
CA ILE A 145 -5.92 5.60 10.98
C ILE A 145 -5.10 4.58 10.19
N SER A 146 -3.87 4.95 9.85
CA SER A 146 -2.91 4.04 9.23
C SER A 146 -1.60 4.01 9.98
N MET A 147 -0.90 2.88 9.90
CA MET A 147 0.34 2.63 10.62
C MET A 147 1.40 2.04 9.67
N VAL A 148 2.66 2.38 9.93
CA VAL A 148 3.83 1.66 9.42
C VAL A 148 4.68 1.24 10.62
N SER A 149 5.03 -0.03 10.73
CA SER A 149 5.95 -0.50 11.77
C SER A 149 7.35 -0.66 11.19
N VAL A 150 8.36 -0.27 11.96
CA VAL A 150 9.76 -0.32 11.55
C VAL A 150 10.58 -0.98 12.66
N ASP A 151 11.25 -2.07 12.33
CA ASP A 151 12.18 -2.77 13.22
C ASP A 151 13.60 -2.64 12.68
N ILE A 152 14.49 -1.99 13.42
CA ILE A 152 15.91 -1.87 13.10
C ILE A 152 16.66 -2.84 13.99
N ASN A 153 17.49 -3.69 13.41
CA ASN A 153 18.40 -4.58 14.14
C ASN A 153 19.80 -4.46 13.51
N THR A 154 20.72 -3.82 14.23
CA THR A 154 22.09 -3.55 13.78
C THR A 154 22.97 -4.80 13.86
N GLU A 155 22.73 -5.71 14.81
CA GLU A 155 23.43 -7.01 14.86
C GLU A 155 23.17 -7.88 13.62
N LYS A 156 21.96 -7.81 13.06
CA LYS A 156 21.58 -8.49 11.82
C LYS A 156 21.84 -7.64 10.59
N GLU A 157 22.20 -6.37 10.76
CA GLU A 157 22.36 -5.38 9.70
C GLU A 157 21.09 -5.24 8.84
N ARG A 158 19.92 -5.18 9.50
CA ARG A 158 18.61 -5.17 8.82
C ARG A 158 17.65 -4.14 9.40
N VAL A 159 16.98 -3.43 8.51
CA VAL A 159 15.75 -2.69 8.80
C VAL A 159 14.58 -3.44 8.19
N TYR A 160 13.58 -3.81 8.98
CA TYR A 160 12.32 -4.37 8.53
C TYR A 160 11.27 -3.28 8.53
N ILE A 161 10.63 -3.04 7.39
CA ILE A 161 9.56 -2.05 7.25
C ILE A 161 8.28 -2.80 6.93
N ASN A 162 7.38 -2.87 7.91
CA ASN A 162 6.10 -3.55 7.81
C ASN A 162 5.05 -2.57 7.28
N THR A 163 4.82 -2.62 5.97
CA THR A 163 3.80 -1.78 5.32
C THR A 163 3.30 -2.44 4.04
N LYS A 164 2.04 -2.16 3.69
CA LYS A 164 1.43 -2.62 2.43
C LYS A 164 1.85 -1.80 1.21
N ASN A 165 2.52 -0.66 1.40
CA ASN A 165 2.79 0.29 0.33
C ASN A 165 4.30 0.48 0.12
N TYR A 166 4.81 0.03 -1.03
CA TYR A 166 6.23 0.19 -1.40
C TYR A 166 6.68 1.66 -1.40
N LEU A 167 5.84 2.61 -1.80
CA LEU A 167 6.16 4.03 -1.73
C LEU A 167 6.29 4.51 -0.29
N LYS A 168 5.49 3.97 0.65
CA LYS A 168 5.68 4.23 2.08
C LYS A 168 6.99 3.64 2.57
N ALA A 169 7.34 2.42 2.17
CA ALA A 169 8.64 1.82 2.51
C ALA A 169 9.82 2.65 1.94
N LYS A 170 9.70 3.14 0.71
CA LYS A 170 10.66 4.05 0.09
C LYS A 170 10.78 5.38 0.83
N SER A 171 9.65 5.91 1.30
CA SER A 171 9.61 7.13 2.13
C SER A 171 10.33 6.92 3.45
N VAL A 172 10.05 5.82 4.15
CA VAL A 172 10.73 5.45 5.41
C VAL A 172 12.23 5.31 5.19
N ARG A 173 12.67 4.60 4.14
CA ARG A 173 14.10 4.52 3.79
C ARG A 173 14.70 5.90 3.50
N GLY A 174 13.97 6.76 2.78
CA GLY A 174 14.42 8.13 2.49
C GLY A 174 14.64 8.91 3.76
N PHE A 175 13.68 8.88 4.67
CA PHE A 175 13.77 9.50 5.98
C PHE A 175 14.95 8.97 6.79
N LEU A 176 15.12 7.64 6.91
CA LEU A 176 16.26 7.05 7.61
C LEU A 176 17.61 7.51 7.02
N LYS A 177 17.71 7.65 5.69
CA LYS A 177 18.92 8.18 5.04
C LYS A 177 19.18 9.65 5.36
N GLU A 178 18.13 10.46 5.43
CA GLU A 178 18.23 11.88 5.82
C GLU A 178 18.75 12.01 7.26
N GLU A 179 18.38 11.07 8.13
CA GLU A 179 18.83 10.98 9.53
C GLU A 179 20.15 10.21 9.72
N GLY A 180 20.91 9.99 8.63
CA GLY A 180 22.28 9.49 8.69
C GLY A 180 22.46 7.98 8.58
N PHE A 181 21.40 7.21 8.31
CA PHE A 181 21.54 5.77 8.06
C PHE A 181 22.07 5.51 6.66
N GLU A 182 23.17 4.76 6.55
CA GLU A 182 23.59 4.18 5.27
C GLU A 182 22.83 2.88 5.01
N LEU A 183 21.95 2.89 4.00
CA LEU A 183 21.05 1.78 3.69
C LEU A 183 21.15 1.35 2.22
N GLY A 184 21.21 0.04 2.02
CA GLY A 184 21.12 -0.61 0.71
C GLY A 184 19.76 -0.41 0.02
N GLU A 185 19.50 -1.14 -1.06
CA GLU A 185 18.19 -1.10 -1.73
C GLU A 185 17.09 -1.80 -0.92
N ILE A 186 15.84 -1.44 -1.16
CA ILE A 186 14.68 -2.10 -0.53
C ILE A 186 14.47 -3.45 -1.21
N GLY A 187 14.64 -4.52 -0.42
CA GLY A 187 14.26 -5.87 -0.78
C GLY A 187 12.92 -6.31 -0.18
N HIS A 188 12.53 -7.55 -0.47
CA HIS A 188 11.40 -8.22 0.17
C HIS A 188 11.94 -9.27 1.13
N LYS A 189 11.33 -9.47 2.31
CA LYS A 189 11.77 -10.47 3.32
C LYS A 189 11.92 -11.90 2.79
N ARG A 190 11.35 -12.19 1.62
CA ARG A 190 11.37 -13.52 0.98
C ARG A 190 12.30 -13.62 -0.23
N LYS A 191 12.80 -12.50 -0.77
CA LYS A 191 13.73 -12.47 -1.90
C LYS A 191 14.56 -11.18 -1.83
N MET A 192 15.88 -11.32 -1.75
CA MET A 192 16.78 -10.17 -1.92
C MET A 192 16.66 -9.65 -3.36
N PRO A 193 16.93 -8.36 -3.62
CA PRO A 193 16.86 -7.78 -4.97
C PRO A 193 17.72 -8.53 -6.02
N GLU A 194 18.85 -9.07 -5.57
CA GLU A 194 19.77 -9.88 -6.36
C GLU A 194 19.11 -11.19 -6.83
N ASP A 195 18.49 -11.95 -5.91
CA ASP A 195 17.75 -13.18 -6.21
C ASP A 195 16.50 -12.94 -7.05
N ALA A 196 15.86 -11.78 -6.89
CA ALA A 196 14.67 -11.40 -7.64
C ALA A 196 15.00 -11.13 -9.12
N LYS A 197 16.11 -10.43 -9.40
CA LYS A 197 16.59 -10.22 -10.77
C LYS A 197 16.98 -11.54 -11.45
N GLU A 198 17.65 -12.42 -10.72
CA GLU A 198 18.01 -13.74 -11.24
C GLU A 198 16.78 -14.59 -11.52
N SER A 199 15.78 -14.59 -10.62
CA SER A 199 14.51 -15.31 -10.83
C SER A 199 13.74 -14.80 -12.05
N VAL A 200 13.66 -13.48 -12.26
CA VAL A 200 12.99 -12.91 -13.45
C VAL A 200 13.76 -13.27 -14.71
N LYS A 201 15.09 -13.22 -14.68
CA LYS A 201 15.93 -13.57 -15.81
C LYS A 201 15.79 -15.06 -16.17
N SER A 202 15.76 -15.95 -15.19
CA SER A 202 15.54 -17.38 -15.41
C SER A 202 14.14 -17.65 -15.98
N PHE A 203 13.10 -17.00 -15.45
CA PHE A 203 11.75 -17.11 -15.99
C PHE A 203 11.65 -16.63 -17.45
N VAL A 204 12.26 -15.49 -17.78
CA VAL A 204 12.28 -14.98 -19.16
C VAL A 204 13.02 -15.95 -20.09
N ASN A 205 14.16 -16.49 -19.66
CA ASN A 205 14.91 -17.47 -20.45
C ASN A 205 14.13 -18.78 -20.66
N GLU A 206 13.43 -19.29 -19.64
CA GLU A 206 12.58 -20.47 -19.74
C GLU A 206 11.44 -20.24 -20.74
N LEU A 207 10.84 -19.04 -20.72
CA LEU A 207 9.74 -18.69 -21.62
C LEU A 207 10.20 -18.48 -23.07
N GLU A 208 11.40 -17.93 -23.27
CA GLU A 208 12.03 -17.82 -24.58
C GLU A 208 12.37 -19.21 -25.16
N GLN A 209 12.88 -20.12 -24.33
CA GLN A 209 13.13 -21.51 -24.75
C GLN A 209 11.83 -22.25 -25.12
N GLU A 210 10.78 -22.14 -24.32
CA GLU A 210 9.48 -22.75 -24.64
C GLU A 210 8.88 -22.18 -25.94
N LEU A 211 9.14 -20.90 -26.26
CA LEU A 211 8.68 -20.29 -27.51
C LEU A 211 9.49 -20.74 -28.73
N GLU A 212 10.81 -20.88 -28.60
CA GLU A 212 11.68 -21.42 -29.65
C GLU A 212 11.34 -22.89 -29.95
N GLU A 213 11.05 -23.69 -28.93
CA GLU A 213 10.65 -25.09 -29.10
C GLU A 213 9.29 -25.25 -29.82
N VAL A 214 8.42 -24.23 -29.76
CA VAL A 214 7.13 -24.21 -30.46
C VAL A 214 7.24 -23.67 -31.90
N GLU A 215 8.28 -22.89 -32.22
CA GLU A 215 8.55 -22.43 -33.60
C GLU A 215 9.28 -23.49 -34.46
N ASP A 216 9.94 -24.46 -33.82
CA ASP A 216 10.67 -25.56 -34.47
C ASP A 216 9.81 -26.84 -34.74
N GLU A 217 8.52 -26.84 -34.38
CA GLU A 217 7.50 -27.85 -34.76
C GLU A 217 6.61 -27.42 -35.95
#